data_AF-A0AAV5AI81-F1
#
_entry.id   AF-A0AAV5AI81-F1
#
_cell.length_a   1.000
_cell.length_b   1.000
_cell.length_c   1.000
_cell.angle_alpha   90.00
_cell.angle_beta   90.00
_cell.angle_gamma   90.00
#
_symmetry.space_group_name_H-M   'P 1'
#
loop_
_entity.id
_entity.type
_entity.pdbx_description
1 polymer ?
#
loop_
_entity_poly.entity_id
_entity_poly.type
_entity_poly.pdbx_seq_one_letter_code
_entity_poly.pdbx_strand_id
1 'polypeptide(L)'
;MTALFRCSTSLIRLRLQSTSHPLIRSSSCPSSIRRSSDKSSHPPAKPDPTPEYSESYYASSVQDQFGSSAFWAFRNLGKIFAWVGYGVIVTGIATITVYEGGHLWIEQQMRFDQDEDAKAWGWEPELWSGGEKGGTSASLGLYGRHVVRAAWFALHYHSPFVSFAGQSGGSGAKDITADNLVNSDIQTARAYLETALASRQNSDKSLRLDRVTLELLERHASVLERIGTRAALVKAGENYSMIYNVRNDDILLQARYAAKLGNITERLGDDGLAIAWWIRSINLIEQADENLQRRTLSIPVIEPATPNVQKPDVLIKGLTKKGITDQMSNVWSIIMKPTQKDDSISDVEENIKLPELLPQSPMAQRVLVSILLSLSAHYSRQRRLSQAKYIQERAISLIDLMGVGTITGTQTAAEKLHRLFLLHRLSVLHVHHGQVNFALHGTNGKAGKDPLTELYEASSLSKKVASTLTEESLKMGTMGNNSSGDAEENLASVYENSKWLAKDARALLRDARITAAEALALSNMNMNGGEGNERDKN
;
A
#
# COMPACT_ATOMS: atom_id res chain seq x y z
N MET A 1 -28.57 11.76 12.20
CA MET A 1 -28.60 10.32 11.86
C MET A 1 -27.19 9.79 11.97
N THR A 2 -26.72 9.65 13.22
CA THR A 2 -25.30 9.48 13.55
C THR A 2 -25.23 8.55 14.75
N ALA A 3 -25.44 7.27 14.51
CA ALA A 3 -25.16 6.16 15.42
C ALA A 3 -25.35 4.86 14.63
N LEU A 4 -24.50 3.87 14.92
CA LEU A 4 -24.46 2.51 14.35
C LEU A 4 -23.65 2.38 13.06
N PHE A 5 -22.33 2.23 13.20
CA PHE A 5 -21.52 1.18 12.54
C PHE A 5 -20.11 1.20 13.16
N ARG A 6 -19.95 0.60 14.34
CA ARG A 6 -18.66 0.08 14.80
C ARG A 6 -18.72 -1.43 14.59
N CYS A 7 -18.26 -1.89 13.42
CA CYS A 7 -18.07 -3.31 13.18
C CYS A 7 -16.67 -3.66 13.71
N SER A 8 -16.65 -4.36 14.86
CA SER A 8 -15.44 -4.91 15.45
C SER A 8 -15.06 -6.16 14.67
N THR A 9 -13.96 -6.09 13.93
CA THR A 9 -13.35 -7.25 13.26
C THR A 9 -12.47 -8.00 14.25
N SER A 10 -13.09 -8.90 15.02
CA SER A 10 -12.39 -9.91 15.80
C SER A 10 -11.96 -11.05 14.86
N LEU A 11 -10.66 -11.29 14.75
CA LEU A 11 -10.09 -12.47 14.11
C LEU A 11 -10.31 -13.69 15.03
N ILE A 12 -11.25 -14.56 14.65
CA ILE A 12 -11.41 -15.87 15.29
C ILE A 12 -10.33 -16.80 14.72
N ARG A 13 -9.30 -17.08 15.53
CA ARG A 13 -8.37 -18.20 15.30
C ARG A 13 -9.01 -19.47 15.86
N LEU A 14 -9.75 -20.22 15.04
CA LEU A 14 -10.31 -21.51 15.45
C LEU A 14 -9.19 -22.55 15.59
N ARG A 15 -8.75 -22.76 16.83
CA ARG A 15 -8.01 -23.97 17.23
C ARG A 15 -9.04 -25.10 17.31
N LEU A 16 -8.95 -26.08 16.40
CA LEU A 16 -9.74 -27.31 16.43
C LEU A 16 -9.40 -28.10 17.70
N GLN A 17 -10.18 -27.89 18.77
CA GLN A 17 -10.36 -28.88 19.82
C GLN A 17 -11.63 -29.66 19.51
N SER A 18 -11.43 -30.94 19.21
CA SER A 18 -12.46 -31.96 19.08
C SER A 18 -13.17 -32.13 20.42
N THR A 19 -14.30 -31.45 20.60
CA THR A 19 -15.24 -31.72 21.68
C THR A 19 -16.47 -32.41 21.11
N SER A 20 -16.58 -33.70 21.38
CA SER A 20 -17.78 -34.52 21.20
C SER A 20 -18.96 -33.91 21.96
N HIS A 21 -19.95 -33.38 21.25
CA HIS A 21 -21.22 -32.97 21.84
C HIS A 21 -22.25 -34.11 21.77
N PRO A 22 -23.01 -34.36 22.85
CA PRO A 22 -24.10 -35.32 22.86
C PRO A 22 -25.33 -34.75 22.13
N LEU A 23 -25.95 -35.61 21.32
CA LEU A 23 -27.35 -35.52 20.94
C LEU A 23 -28.20 -35.35 22.21
N ILE A 24 -29.17 -34.42 22.24
CA ILE A 24 -30.48 -34.60 22.91
C ILE A 24 -31.38 -33.35 22.77
N ARG A 25 -32.61 -33.66 22.35
CA ARG A 25 -33.92 -33.02 22.55
C ARG A 25 -34.28 -31.70 21.86
N SER A 26 -35.08 -31.90 20.80
CA SER A 26 -36.24 -31.09 20.48
C SER A 26 -37.33 -31.17 21.56
N SER A 27 -37.88 -30.02 21.93
CA SER A 27 -39.18 -29.87 22.61
C SER A 27 -39.66 -28.44 22.31
N SER A 28 -40.57 -28.27 21.35
CA SER A 28 -42.04 -28.20 21.54
C SER A 28 -42.51 -26.85 22.10
N CYS A 29 -43.24 -26.08 21.28
CA CYS A 29 -44.55 -25.47 21.58
C CYS A 29 -44.93 -24.39 20.53
N PRO A 30 -45.86 -24.66 19.60
CA PRO A 30 -46.65 -23.62 18.95
C PRO A 30 -47.90 -23.31 19.79
N SER A 31 -48.06 -22.04 20.15
CA SER A 31 -49.20 -21.52 20.90
C SER A 31 -50.45 -21.36 20.02
N SER A 32 -51.49 -22.12 20.38
CA SER A 32 -52.89 -21.70 20.45
C SER A 32 -53.53 -21.06 19.20
N ILE A 33 -54.02 -21.91 18.28
CA ILE A 33 -55.15 -21.58 17.40
C ILE A 33 -56.45 -21.74 18.22
N ARG A 34 -57.09 -20.62 18.52
CA ARG A 34 -58.38 -20.54 19.22
C ARG A 34 -59.49 -20.94 18.22
N ARG A 35 -59.92 -22.19 18.31
CA ARG A 35 -61.06 -22.76 17.54
C ARG A 35 -62.36 -22.36 18.26
N SER A 36 -63.03 -21.31 17.79
CA SER A 36 -64.40 -21.00 18.22
C SER A 36 -65.34 -22.00 17.57
N SER A 37 -65.88 -22.89 18.39
CA SER A 37 -66.95 -23.83 18.07
C SER A 37 -68.28 -23.19 18.46
N ASP A 38 -68.85 -22.37 17.59
CA ASP A 38 -70.26 -21.99 17.71
C ASP A 38 -71.14 -23.10 17.13
N LYS A 39 -71.72 -23.87 18.05
CA LYS A 39 -72.83 -24.78 17.80
C LYS A 39 -74.09 -23.94 17.63
N SER A 40 -74.52 -23.67 16.40
CA SER A 40 -75.91 -23.27 16.14
C SER A 40 -76.76 -24.53 15.96
N SER A 41 -77.65 -24.77 16.91
CA SER A 41 -78.71 -25.74 16.83
C SER A 41 -79.85 -25.16 15.99
N HIS A 42 -79.87 -25.44 14.69
CA HIS A 42 -81.07 -25.26 13.86
C HIS A 42 -81.83 -26.58 13.72
N PRO A 43 -83.18 -26.57 13.82
CA PRO A 43 -84.01 -27.75 13.63
C PRO A 43 -83.93 -28.27 12.18
N PRO A 44 -84.20 -29.58 11.95
CA PRO A 44 -84.14 -30.17 10.62
C PRO A 44 -85.14 -29.49 9.69
N ALA A 45 -84.64 -28.80 8.67
CA ALA A 45 -85.44 -28.28 7.58
C ALA A 45 -86.07 -29.45 6.80
N LYS A 46 -87.32 -29.26 6.39
CA LYS A 46 -88.09 -30.20 5.59
C LYS A 46 -87.35 -30.52 4.28
N PRO A 47 -87.49 -31.75 3.73
CA PRO A 47 -86.93 -32.08 2.43
C PRO A 47 -87.54 -31.15 1.37
N ASP A 48 -86.71 -30.29 0.79
CA ASP A 48 -87.07 -29.47 -0.36
C ASP A 48 -87.39 -30.39 -1.54
N PRO A 49 -88.38 -30.03 -2.38
CA PRO A 49 -88.72 -30.80 -3.56
C PRO A 49 -87.48 -30.92 -4.45
N THR A 50 -87.21 -32.14 -4.90
CA THR A 50 -86.17 -32.48 -5.88
C THR A 50 -86.18 -31.43 -7.00
N PRO A 51 -85.10 -30.64 -7.16
CA PRO A 51 -85.03 -29.70 -8.25
C PRO A 51 -85.08 -30.50 -9.55
N GLU A 52 -86.00 -30.13 -10.42
CA GLU A 52 -86.12 -30.66 -11.77
C GLU A 52 -84.80 -30.36 -12.50
N TYR A 53 -84.00 -31.41 -12.71
CA TYR A 53 -82.70 -31.33 -13.35
C TYR A 53 -82.89 -31.04 -14.84
N SER A 54 -82.93 -29.75 -15.19
CA SER A 54 -82.68 -29.32 -16.56
C SER A 54 -81.18 -29.44 -16.84
N GLU A 55 -80.82 -30.45 -17.64
CA GLU A 55 -79.45 -30.78 -18.06
C GLU A 55 -78.72 -29.58 -18.71
N SER A 56 -79.48 -28.59 -19.21
CA SER A 56 -78.95 -27.34 -19.77
C SER A 56 -78.38 -26.35 -18.74
N TYR A 57 -78.78 -26.42 -17.46
CA TYR A 57 -78.32 -25.50 -16.42
C TYR A 57 -76.98 -25.92 -15.79
N TYR A 58 -76.66 -27.22 -15.83
CA TYR A 58 -75.37 -27.73 -15.37
C TYR A 58 -74.24 -27.44 -16.36
N ALA A 59 -74.51 -27.47 -17.67
CA ALA A 59 -73.49 -27.18 -18.68
C ALA A 59 -73.03 -25.71 -18.65
N SER A 60 -73.93 -24.75 -18.40
CA SER A 60 -73.58 -23.33 -18.28
C SER A 60 -72.83 -23.02 -16.97
N SER A 61 -73.27 -23.58 -15.84
CA SER A 61 -72.63 -23.31 -14.54
C SER A 61 -71.19 -23.81 -14.44
N VAL A 62 -70.85 -24.91 -15.12
CA VAL A 62 -69.46 -25.42 -15.18
C VAL A 62 -68.57 -24.50 -16.02
N GLN A 63 -69.06 -24.01 -17.17
CA GLN A 63 -68.30 -23.06 -18.00
C GLN A 63 -68.07 -21.71 -17.28
N ASP A 64 -69.08 -21.22 -16.56
CA ASP A 64 -68.96 -19.99 -15.76
C ASP A 64 -67.99 -20.13 -14.58
N GLN A 65 -67.92 -21.31 -13.96
CA GLN A 65 -66.93 -21.59 -12.91
C GLN A 65 -65.50 -21.59 -13.44
N PHE A 66 -65.26 -22.16 -14.63
CA PHE A 66 -63.94 -22.14 -15.25
C PHE A 66 -63.53 -20.74 -15.69
N GLY A 67 -64.46 -19.97 -16.29
CA GLY A 67 -64.22 -18.60 -16.72
C GLY A 67 -63.90 -17.66 -15.56
N SER A 68 -64.69 -17.72 -14.48
CA SER A 68 -64.47 -16.90 -13.28
C SER A 68 -63.16 -17.27 -12.55
N SER A 69 -62.81 -18.56 -12.47
CA SER A 69 -61.56 -19.03 -11.87
C SER A 69 -60.33 -18.61 -12.68
N ALA A 70 -60.39 -18.73 -14.01
CA ALA A 70 -59.31 -18.30 -14.91
C ALA A 70 -59.11 -16.77 -14.83
N PHE A 71 -60.19 -15.99 -14.86
CA PHE A 71 -60.11 -14.54 -14.74
C PHE A 71 -59.49 -14.11 -13.39
N TRP A 72 -59.88 -14.76 -12.30
CA TRP A 72 -59.29 -14.51 -10.98
C TRP A 72 -57.79 -14.85 -10.94
N ALA A 73 -57.38 -15.97 -11.55
CA ALA A 73 -55.99 -16.37 -11.67
C ALA A 73 -55.17 -15.36 -12.49
N PHE A 74 -55.66 -14.92 -13.66
CA PHE A 74 -54.99 -13.90 -14.47
C PHE A 74 -54.87 -12.56 -13.74
N ARG A 75 -55.92 -12.15 -13.01
CA ARG A 75 -55.89 -10.91 -12.21
C ARG A 75 -54.83 -10.98 -11.10
N ASN A 76 -54.68 -12.14 -10.45
CA ASN A 76 -53.67 -12.33 -9.41
C ASN A 76 -52.26 -12.45 -9.99
N LEU A 77 -52.11 -13.10 -11.14
CA LEU A 77 -50.84 -13.18 -11.85
C LEU A 77 -50.33 -11.78 -12.23
N GLY A 78 -51.21 -10.90 -12.69
CA GLY A 78 -50.88 -9.49 -12.94
C GLY A 78 -50.37 -8.76 -11.68
N LYS A 79 -50.96 -9.03 -10.51
CA LYS A 79 -50.46 -8.48 -9.23
C LYS A 79 -49.10 -9.04 -8.85
N ILE A 80 -48.86 -10.34 -9.06
CA ILE A 80 -47.55 -10.96 -8.79
C ILE A 80 -46.48 -10.31 -9.67
N PHE A 81 -46.73 -10.16 -10.97
CA PHE A 81 -45.79 -9.48 -11.87
C PHE A 81 -45.56 -8.02 -11.48
N ALA A 82 -46.59 -7.31 -11.02
CA ALA A 82 -46.43 -5.96 -10.49
C ALA A 82 -45.52 -5.94 -9.25
N TRP A 83 -45.74 -6.83 -8.27
CA TRP A 83 -44.90 -6.95 -7.07
C TRP A 83 -43.46 -7.37 -7.39
N VAL A 84 -43.26 -8.29 -8.33
CA VAL A 84 -41.93 -8.67 -8.82
C VAL A 84 -41.25 -7.48 -9.49
N GLY A 85 -41.97 -6.73 -10.33
CA GLY A 85 -41.48 -5.51 -10.95
C GLY A 85 -41.05 -4.46 -9.92
N TYR A 86 -41.87 -4.21 -8.90
CA TYR A 86 -41.52 -3.34 -7.79
C TYR A 86 -40.29 -3.85 -7.02
N GLY A 87 -40.23 -5.16 -6.75
CA GLY A 87 -39.08 -5.79 -6.09
C GLY A 87 -37.78 -5.55 -6.85
N VAL A 88 -37.76 -5.80 -8.17
CA VAL A 88 -36.57 -5.59 -9.01
C VAL A 88 -36.13 -4.11 -9.00
N ILE A 89 -37.07 -3.17 -9.10
CA ILE A 89 -36.75 -1.73 -9.09
C ILE A 89 -36.16 -1.33 -7.72
N VAL A 90 -36.81 -1.72 -6.62
CA VAL A 90 -36.35 -1.38 -5.26
C VAL A 90 -34.98 -1.99 -4.99
N THR A 91 -34.77 -3.27 -5.32
CA THR A 91 -33.48 -3.93 -5.17
C THR A 91 -32.42 -3.26 -6.04
N GLY A 92 -32.75 -2.91 -7.30
CA GLY A 92 -31.84 -2.21 -8.20
C GLY A 92 -31.37 -0.87 -7.64
N ILE A 93 -32.30 -0.04 -7.14
CA ILE A 93 -31.97 1.26 -6.52
C ILE A 93 -31.11 1.06 -5.26
N ALA A 94 -31.47 0.10 -4.41
CA ALA A 94 -30.70 -0.20 -3.21
C ALA A 94 -29.26 -0.65 -3.55
N THR A 95 -29.09 -1.54 -4.53
CA THR A 95 -27.76 -1.99 -4.99
C THR A 95 -26.92 -0.83 -5.53
N ILE A 96 -27.49 0.04 -6.37
CA ILE A 96 -26.78 1.21 -6.91
C ILE A 96 -26.37 2.16 -5.77
N THR A 97 -27.27 2.39 -4.80
CA THR A 97 -27.01 3.28 -3.67
C THR A 97 -25.89 2.75 -2.78
N VAL A 98 -25.89 1.46 -2.48
CA VAL A 98 -24.82 0.82 -1.69
C VAL A 98 -23.49 0.85 -2.46
N TYR A 99 -23.52 0.59 -3.77
CA TYR A 99 -22.34 0.62 -4.62
C TYR A 99 -21.69 2.01 -4.68
N GLU A 100 -22.47 3.03 -5.05
CA GLU A 100 -21.98 4.43 -5.11
C GLU A 100 -21.61 4.95 -3.71
N GLY A 101 -22.38 4.60 -2.69
CA GLY A 101 -22.09 4.93 -1.29
C GLY A 101 -20.74 4.37 -0.83
N GLY A 102 -20.40 3.15 -1.20
CA GLY A 102 -19.09 2.55 -0.94
C GLY A 102 -17.95 3.33 -1.59
N HIS A 103 -18.12 3.72 -2.86
CA HIS A 103 -17.12 4.53 -3.57
C HIS A 103 -16.97 5.94 -3.00
N LEU A 104 -18.05 6.57 -2.54
CA LEU A 104 -17.99 7.88 -1.86
C LEU A 104 -17.31 7.77 -0.49
N TRP A 105 -17.53 6.68 0.24
CA TRP A 105 -16.81 6.41 1.48
C TRP A 105 -15.31 6.23 1.23
N ILE A 106 -14.92 5.45 0.20
CA ILE A 106 -13.51 5.30 -0.19
C ILE A 106 -12.90 6.64 -0.59
N GLU A 107 -13.60 7.44 -1.40
CA GLU A 107 -13.15 8.79 -1.77
C GLU A 107 -12.84 9.63 -0.53
N GLN A 108 -13.68 9.56 0.50
CA GLN A 108 -13.45 10.26 1.76
C GLN A 108 -12.26 9.70 2.56
N GLN A 109 -11.98 8.40 2.48
CA GLN A 109 -10.78 7.81 3.09
C GLN A 109 -9.50 8.27 2.38
N MET A 110 -9.53 8.37 1.06
CA MET A 110 -8.41 8.84 0.22
C MET A 110 -8.14 10.34 0.35
N ARG A 111 -9.04 11.10 0.98
CA ARG A 111 -8.84 12.52 1.26
C ARG A 111 -8.05 12.70 2.54
N PHE A 112 -7.04 13.56 2.46
CA PHE A 112 -6.20 13.92 3.58
C PHE A 112 -6.47 15.39 3.92
N ASP A 113 -6.53 15.69 5.21
CA ASP A 113 -6.46 17.07 5.66
C ASP A 113 -5.05 17.58 5.39
N GLN A 114 -4.89 18.83 4.96
CA GLN A 114 -3.56 19.39 4.70
C GLN A 114 -2.81 19.50 6.02
N ASP A 115 -1.84 18.60 6.22
CA ASP A 115 -0.94 18.61 7.36
C ASP A 115 0.34 19.34 6.93
N GLU A 116 0.35 20.65 7.16
CA GLU A 116 1.50 21.50 6.79
C GLU A 116 2.78 21.09 7.51
N ASP A 117 2.68 20.52 8.72
CA ASP A 117 3.83 19.98 9.44
C ASP A 117 4.37 18.73 8.73
N ALA A 118 3.50 17.77 8.38
CA ALA A 118 3.90 16.61 7.59
C ALA A 118 4.56 17.02 6.26
N LYS A 119 3.96 17.98 5.55
CA LYS A 119 4.49 18.52 4.29
C LYS A 119 5.84 19.22 4.47
N ALA A 120 6.01 20.03 5.51
CA ALA A 120 7.27 20.71 5.83
C ALA A 120 8.41 19.72 6.08
N TRP A 121 8.10 18.57 6.69
CA TRP A 121 9.04 17.47 6.89
C TRP A 121 9.14 16.50 5.71
N GLY A 122 8.56 16.85 4.56
CA GLY A 122 8.63 16.11 3.30
C GLY A 122 7.90 14.77 3.33
N TRP A 123 7.01 14.55 4.30
CA TRP A 123 6.12 13.41 4.26
C TRP A 123 5.09 13.68 3.19
N GLU A 124 5.05 12.84 2.17
CA GLU A 124 4.12 13.00 1.07
C GLU A 124 2.92 12.08 1.27
N PRO A 125 1.70 12.58 1.05
CA PRO A 125 0.53 11.72 1.15
C PRO A 125 0.54 10.77 -0.05
N GLU A 126 -0.23 9.68 0.07
CA GLU A 126 -0.47 8.87 -1.11
C GLU A 126 -1.35 9.60 -2.11
N LEU A 127 -0.77 10.14 -3.17
CA LEU A 127 -1.50 10.79 -4.24
C LEU A 127 -2.13 9.76 -5.18
N TRP A 128 -3.46 9.77 -5.27
CA TRP A 128 -4.25 8.84 -6.07
C TRP A 128 -4.99 9.52 -7.23
N SER A 129 -4.43 10.59 -7.80
CA SER A 129 -4.93 11.49 -8.86
C SER A 129 -5.60 12.79 -8.41
N GLY A 130 -6.13 12.88 -7.18
CA GLY A 130 -6.81 14.08 -6.69
C GLY A 130 -5.91 15.27 -6.35
N GLY A 131 -4.59 15.15 -6.56
CA GLY A 131 -3.61 16.16 -6.19
C GLY A 131 -3.53 16.38 -4.67
N GLU A 132 -3.18 17.60 -4.24
CA GLU A 132 -2.87 17.89 -2.83
C GLU A 132 -4.05 17.70 -1.87
N LYS A 133 -5.30 17.66 -2.37
CA LYS A 133 -6.49 17.44 -1.55
C LYS A 133 -6.78 15.95 -1.30
N GLY A 134 -5.98 15.06 -1.89
CA GLY A 134 -6.25 13.63 -1.94
C GLY A 134 -7.48 13.30 -2.79
N GLY A 135 -7.96 12.06 -2.69
CA GLY A 135 -9.09 11.56 -3.48
C GLY A 135 -8.74 11.27 -4.94
N THR A 136 -9.76 11.35 -5.81
CA THR A 136 -9.63 11.09 -7.25
C THR A 136 -9.97 12.31 -8.10
N SER A 137 -9.24 12.52 -9.19
CA SER A 137 -9.49 13.64 -10.10
C SER A 137 -10.79 13.46 -10.88
N ALA A 138 -11.57 14.54 -11.01
CA ALA A 138 -12.73 14.58 -11.88
C ALA A 138 -12.38 14.39 -13.38
N SER A 139 -11.13 14.67 -13.78
CA SER A 139 -10.67 14.48 -15.17
C SER A 139 -10.62 13.02 -15.62
N LEU A 140 -10.69 12.06 -14.69
CA LEU A 140 -10.77 10.64 -15.00
C LEU A 140 -12.18 10.18 -15.43
N GLY A 141 -13.20 11.05 -15.29
CA GLY A 141 -14.59 10.68 -15.45
C GLY A 141 -15.08 9.73 -14.35
N LEU A 142 -16.37 9.39 -14.37
CA LEU A 142 -16.95 8.54 -13.33
C LEU A 142 -16.31 7.15 -13.29
N TYR A 143 -16.13 6.52 -14.46
CA TYR A 143 -15.54 5.18 -14.57
C TYR A 143 -14.09 5.14 -14.06
N GLY A 144 -13.23 6.04 -14.53
CA GLY A 144 -11.83 6.08 -14.11
C GLY A 144 -11.67 6.29 -12.60
N ARG A 145 -12.50 7.15 -11.99
CA ARG A 145 -12.51 7.34 -10.53
C ARG A 145 -12.91 6.07 -9.78
N HIS A 146 -13.96 5.36 -10.22
CA HIS A 146 -14.41 4.11 -9.60
C HIS A 146 -13.30 3.06 -9.61
N VAL A 147 -12.63 2.93 -10.75
CA VAL A 147 -11.53 1.99 -10.93
C VAL A 147 -10.35 2.34 -10.01
N VAL A 148 -9.96 3.62 -9.92
CA VAL A 148 -8.88 4.06 -9.00
C VAL A 148 -9.24 3.81 -7.54
N ARG A 149 -10.50 4.05 -7.13
CA ARG A 149 -10.97 3.73 -5.77
C ARG A 149 -10.97 2.23 -5.50
N ALA A 150 -11.33 1.41 -6.48
CA ALA A 150 -11.25 -0.04 -6.38
C ALA A 150 -9.79 -0.51 -6.23
N ALA A 151 -8.85 0.12 -6.94
CA ALA A 151 -7.41 -0.13 -6.75
C ALA A 151 -6.94 0.24 -5.34
N TRP A 152 -7.36 1.40 -4.83
CA TRP A 152 -7.06 1.83 -3.46
C TRP A 152 -7.59 0.83 -2.44
N PHE A 153 -8.84 0.40 -2.59
CA PHE A 153 -9.48 -0.57 -1.71
C PHE A 153 -8.72 -1.89 -1.69
N ALA A 154 -8.35 -2.42 -2.86
CA ALA A 154 -7.57 -3.66 -2.96
C ALA A 154 -6.19 -3.55 -2.27
N LEU A 155 -5.54 -2.38 -2.26
CA LEU A 155 -4.24 -2.23 -1.57
C LEU A 155 -4.34 -2.08 -0.05
N HIS A 156 -5.50 -1.69 0.48
CA HIS A 156 -5.68 -1.36 1.90
C HIS A 156 -6.52 -2.37 2.66
N TYR A 157 -7.41 -3.07 1.96
CA TYR A 157 -8.32 -4.05 2.52
C TYR A 157 -8.13 -5.37 1.80
N HIS A 158 -7.79 -6.41 2.56
CA HIS A 158 -7.86 -7.77 2.07
C HIS A 158 -9.30 -8.04 1.66
N SER A 159 -9.56 -8.21 0.36
CA SER A 159 -10.91 -8.40 -0.12
C SER A 159 -11.29 -9.86 0.12
N PRO A 160 -12.27 -10.18 0.99
CA PRO A 160 -12.76 -11.56 1.09
C PRO A 160 -13.59 -11.95 -0.16
N PHE A 161 -13.84 -11.00 -1.07
CA PHE A 161 -14.79 -11.11 -2.18
C PHE A 161 -14.15 -11.38 -3.55
N VAL A 162 -12.82 -11.52 -3.66
CA VAL A 162 -12.15 -11.73 -4.98
C VAL A 162 -12.58 -13.03 -5.67
N SER A 163 -13.26 -13.94 -4.97
CA SER A 163 -13.79 -15.19 -5.54
C SER A 163 -14.97 -15.00 -6.51
N PHE A 164 -15.68 -13.86 -6.52
CA PHE A 164 -16.96 -13.78 -7.24
C PHE A 164 -16.88 -13.19 -8.66
N ALA A 165 -15.90 -12.34 -8.98
CA ALA A 165 -15.89 -11.59 -10.24
C ALA A 165 -14.93 -12.13 -11.32
N GLY A 166 -13.96 -13.00 -10.96
CA GLY A 166 -12.95 -13.52 -11.89
C GLY A 166 -13.16 -14.97 -12.34
N GLN A 167 -14.19 -15.66 -11.84
CA GLN A 167 -14.31 -17.12 -11.97
C GLN A 167 -15.23 -17.60 -13.11
N SER A 168 -15.44 -16.79 -14.15
CA SER A 168 -16.27 -17.19 -15.31
C SER A 168 -15.52 -17.93 -16.43
N GLY A 169 -14.23 -18.29 -16.26
CA GLY A 169 -13.55 -19.10 -17.27
C GLY A 169 -12.16 -19.57 -16.90
N GLY A 170 -12.04 -20.70 -16.19
CA GLY A 170 -10.74 -21.34 -15.98
C GLY A 170 -10.76 -22.36 -14.85
N SER A 171 -11.01 -23.61 -15.18
CA SER A 171 -10.90 -24.77 -14.29
C SER A 171 -9.46 -24.95 -13.80
N GLY A 172 -9.16 -24.50 -12.59
CA GLY A 172 -7.81 -24.65 -12.02
C GLY A 172 -7.69 -24.22 -10.55
N ALA A 173 -8.74 -24.41 -9.75
CA ALA A 173 -8.72 -24.10 -8.32
C ALA A 173 -8.24 -25.32 -7.51
N LYS A 174 -6.93 -25.55 -7.47
CA LYS A 174 -6.28 -26.39 -6.45
C LYS A 174 -5.05 -25.62 -5.97
N ASP A 175 -5.05 -25.28 -4.68
CA ASP A 175 -4.02 -24.56 -3.90
C ASP A 175 -3.94 -23.03 -4.04
N ILE A 176 -4.93 -22.34 -3.45
CA ILE A 176 -4.76 -20.95 -2.99
C ILE A 176 -4.14 -21.00 -1.59
N THR A 177 -2.81 -20.95 -1.49
CA THR A 177 -2.11 -20.70 -0.22
C THR A 177 -2.28 -19.23 0.19
N ALA A 178 -2.10 -18.91 1.49
CA ALA A 178 -2.20 -17.53 1.98
C ALA A 178 -1.24 -16.56 1.26
N ASP A 179 -0.08 -17.05 0.82
CA ASP A 179 0.88 -16.29 0.03
C ASP A 179 0.37 -15.95 -1.38
N ASN A 180 -0.50 -16.79 -1.95
CA ASN A 180 -1.20 -16.49 -3.20
C ASN A 180 -2.28 -15.42 -3.00
N LEU A 181 -2.86 -15.32 -1.80
CA LEU A 181 -3.91 -14.33 -1.49
C LEU A 181 -3.37 -12.91 -1.38
N VAL A 182 -2.27 -12.67 -0.64
CA VAL A 182 -1.64 -11.35 -0.56
C VAL A 182 -1.21 -10.85 -1.94
N ASN A 183 -0.74 -11.76 -2.79
CA ASN A 183 -0.42 -11.45 -4.16
C ASN A 183 -1.66 -11.13 -5.01
N SER A 184 -2.81 -11.77 -4.76
CA SER A 184 -4.06 -11.52 -5.49
C SER A 184 -4.54 -10.07 -5.37
N ASP A 185 -4.48 -9.49 -4.16
CA ASP A 185 -4.92 -8.11 -3.92
C ASP A 185 -4.04 -7.09 -4.66
N ILE A 186 -2.72 -7.28 -4.65
CA ILE A 186 -1.77 -6.45 -5.38
C ILE A 186 -1.98 -6.57 -6.90
N GLN A 187 -2.23 -7.78 -7.42
CA GLN A 187 -2.54 -7.98 -8.84
C GLN A 187 -3.87 -7.35 -9.25
N THR A 188 -4.88 -7.42 -8.37
CA THR A 188 -6.18 -6.79 -8.57
C THR A 188 -6.03 -5.26 -8.64
N ALA A 189 -5.27 -4.67 -7.71
CA ALA A 189 -4.96 -3.25 -7.73
C ALA A 189 -4.22 -2.83 -9.02
N ARG A 190 -3.27 -3.64 -9.49
CA ARG A 190 -2.59 -3.42 -10.78
C ARG A 190 -3.58 -3.38 -11.94
N ALA A 191 -4.47 -4.37 -12.05
CA ALA A 191 -5.44 -4.46 -13.14
C ALA A 191 -6.39 -3.23 -13.17
N TYR A 192 -6.82 -2.76 -12.01
CA TYR A 192 -7.58 -1.53 -11.91
C TYR A 192 -6.75 -0.31 -12.36
N LEU A 193 -5.51 -0.14 -11.89
CA LEU A 193 -4.67 0.98 -12.32
C LEU A 193 -4.39 0.97 -13.84
N GLU A 194 -4.15 -0.19 -14.44
CA GLU A 194 -4.02 -0.33 -15.90
C GLU A 194 -5.32 0.09 -16.62
N THR A 195 -6.47 -0.30 -16.08
CA THR A 195 -7.79 0.09 -16.60
C THR A 195 -8.02 1.60 -16.49
N ALA A 196 -7.61 2.23 -15.39
CA ALA A 196 -7.71 3.68 -15.20
C ALA A 196 -6.84 4.45 -16.20
N LEU A 197 -5.59 4.01 -16.40
CA LEU A 197 -4.68 4.59 -17.40
C LEU A 197 -5.23 4.42 -18.83
N ALA A 198 -5.77 3.24 -19.16
CA ALA A 198 -6.41 3.00 -20.46
C ALA A 198 -7.65 3.89 -20.67
N SER A 199 -8.49 4.06 -19.64
CA SER A 199 -9.65 4.96 -19.69
C SER A 199 -9.22 6.42 -19.92
N ARG A 200 -8.12 6.86 -19.29
CA ARG A 200 -7.57 8.20 -19.49
C ARG A 200 -7.04 8.38 -20.91
N GLN A 201 -6.28 7.40 -21.42
CA GLN A 201 -5.77 7.39 -22.78
C GLN A 201 -6.89 7.38 -23.84
N ASN A 202 -8.02 6.74 -23.57
CA ASN A 202 -9.14 6.74 -24.51
C ASN A 202 -9.88 8.08 -24.52
N SER A 203 -9.83 8.82 -23.40
CA SER A 203 -10.45 10.13 -23.27
C SER A 203 -9.60 11.24 -23.88
N ASP A 204 -8.27 11.11 -23.85
CA ASP A 204 -7.33 12.05 -24.45
C ASP A 204 -6.68 11.45 -25.70
N LYS A 205 -7.01 11.97 -26.90
CA LYS A 205 -6.53 11.42 -28.19
C LYS A 205 -5.00 11.30 -28.27
N SER A 206 -4.29 12.11 -27.49
CA SER A 206 -2.86 11.98 -27.17
C SER A 206 -2.75 11.80 -25.67
N LEU A 207 -2.01 10.80 -25.16
CA LEU A 207 -1.78 10.68 -23.72
C LEU A 207 -0.94 11.88 -23.25
N ARG A 208 -1.61 12.98 -22.88
CA ARG A 208 -0.95 14.12 -22.28
C ARG A 208 -0.44 13.66 -20.92
N LEU A 209 0.85 13.85 -20.68
CA LEU A 209 1.50 13.61 -19.40
C LEU A 209 1.12 14.73 -18.43
N ASP A 210 -0.16 14.83 -18.14
CA ASP A 210 -0.68 15.72 -17.12
C ASP A 210 -0.38 15.18 -15.73
N ARG A 211 -0.51 16.05 -14.72
CA ARG A 211 -0.29 15.71 -13.31
C ARG A 211 -1.03 14.42 -12.90
N VAL A 212 -2.27 14.26 -13.34
CA VAL A 212 -3.12 13.11 -13.03
C VAL A 212 -2.53 11.81 -13.58
N THR A 213 -2.08 11.82 -14.83
CA THR A 213 -1.44 10.67 -15.46
C THR A 213 -0.13 10.32 -14.77
N LEU A 214 0.68 11.33 -14.40
CA LEU A 214 1.93 11.11 -13.65
C LEU A 214 1.68 10.48 -12.28
N GLU A 215 0.68 10.95 -11.53
CA GLU A 215 0.30 10.38 -10.23
C GLU A 215 -0.18 8.92 -10.38
N LEU A 216 -0.98 8.61 -11.41
CA LEU A 216 -1.40 7.23 -11.69
C LEU A 216 -0.25 6.32 -12.10
N LEU A 217 0.68 6.82 -12.94
CA LEU A 217 1.88 6.09 -13.32
C LEU A 217 2.77 5.79 -12.11
N GLU A 218 2.91 6.75 -11.19
CA GLU A 218 3.69 6.55 -9.96
C GLU A 218 3.09 5.45 -9.09
N ARG A 219 1.77 5.46 -8.89
CA ARG A 219 1.08 4.41 -8.12
C ARG A 219 1.20 3.06 -8.80
N HIS A 220 1.01 3.01 -10.11
CA HIS A 220 1.14 1.80 -10.88
C HIS A 220 2.57 1.23 -10.83
N ALA A 221 3.60 2.07 -10.95
CA ALA A 221 4.99 1.68 -10.79
C ALA A 221 5.27 1.11 -9.39
N SER A 222 4.75 1.76 -8.34
CA SER A 222 4.90 1.29 -6.96
C SER A 222 4.24 -0.07 -6.73
N VAL A 223 3.05 -0.32 -7.30
CA VAL A 223 2.39 -1.64 -7.24
C VAL A 223 3.22 -2.70 -7.97
N LEU A 224 3.74 -2.37 -9.15
CA LEU A 224 4.62 -3.27 -9.93
C LEU A 224 5.93 -3.61 -9.19
N GLU A 225 6.53 -2.66 -8.46
CA GLU A 225 7.70 -2.92 -7.60
C GLU A 225 7.41 -3.97 -6.51
N ARG A 226 6.21 -3.90 -5.92
CA ARG A 226 5.74 -4.83 -4.87
C ARG A 226 5.46 -6.23 -5.43
N ILE A 227 4.96 -6.32 -6.67
CA ILE A 227 4.81 -7.61 -7.37
C ILE A 227 6.19 -8.27 -7.57
N GLY A 228 7.21 -7.48 -7.89
CA GLY A 228 8.61 -7.92 -7.89
C GLY A 228 9.04 -8.93 -8.95
N THR A 229 8.12 -9.42 -9.80
CA THR A 229 8.48 -10.22 -10.98
C THR A 229 9.31 -9.41 -11.97
N ARG A 230 10.23 -10.06 -12.70
CA ARG A 230 11.11 -9.38 -13.67
C ARG A 230 10.33 -8.53 -14.68
N ALA A 231 9.23 -9.04 -15.22
CA ALA A 231 8.37 -8.31 -16.15
C ALA A 231 7.69 -7.10 -15.50
N ALA A 232 7.23 -7.22 -14.25
CA ALA A 232 6.67 -6.10 -13.50
C ALA A 232 7.73 -5.02 -13.23
N LEU A 233 8.96 -5.41 -12.90
CA LEU A 233 10.07 -4.49 -12.65
C LEU A 233 10.48 -3.70 -13.89
N VAL A 234 10.53 -4.32 -15.06
CA VAL A 234 10.77 -3.62 -16.34
C VAL A 234 9.71 -2.54 -16.54
N LYS A 235 8.42 -2.89 -16.40
CA LYS A 235 7.31 -1.95 -16.55
C LYS A 235 7.29 -0.86 -15.47
N ALA A 236 7.72 -1.17 -14.24
CA ALA A 236 7.89 -0.19 -13.18
C ALA A 236 8.98 0.83 -13.56
N GLY A 237 10.12 0.34 -14.08
CA GLY A 237 11.22 1.17 -14.56
C GLY A 237 10.80 2.07 -15.72
N GLU A 238 10.03 1.57 -16.69
CA GLU A 238 9.42 2.38 -17.75
C GLU A 238 8.58 3.54 -17.18
N ASN A 239 7.65 3.25 -16.26
CA ASN A 239 6.82 4.29 -15.66
C ASN A 239 7.65 5.33 -14.88
N TYR A 240 8.61 4.90 -14.06
CA TYR A 240 9.46 5.84 -13.32
C TYR A 240 10.37 6.66 -14.24
N SER A 241 10.92 6.08 -15.31
CA SER A 241 11.71 6.82 -16.30
C SER A 241 10.87 7.89 -17.00
N MET A 242 9.60 7.59 -17.31
CA MET A 242 8.66 8.53 -17.90
C MET A 242 8.38 9.70 -16.95
N ILE A 243 8.16 9.41 -15.66
CA ILE A 243 7.94 10.45 -14.64
C ILE A 243 9.20 11.31 -14.46
N TYR A 244 10.37 10.68 -14.35
CA TYR A 244 11.66 11.35 -14.20
C TYR A 244 11.92 12.37 -15.33
N ASN A 245 11.66 12.00 -16.59
CA ASN A 245 11.91 12.87 -17.74
C ASN A 245 10.94 14.05 -17.85
N VAL A 246 9.71 13.89 -17.35
CA VAL A 246 8.67 14.92 -17.45
C VAL A 246 8.75 15.92 -16.30
N ARG A 247 9.09 15.45 -15.09
CA ARG A 247 9.00 16.20 -13.84
C ARG A 247 10.27 16.98 -13.53
N ASN A 248 10.64 17.87 -14.46
CA ASN A 248 11.87 18.67 -14.34
C ASN A 248 11.78 19.83 -13.34
N ASP A 249 10.59 20.07 -12.76
CA ASP A 249 10.27 21.17 -11.85
C ASP A 249 10.72 20.93 -10.41
N ASP A 250 10.80 19.67 -9.97
CA ASP A 250 11.21 19.30 -8.62
C ASP A 250 12.45 18.40 -8.63
N ILE A 251 13.60 18.98 -8.29
CA ILE A 251 14.90 18.30 -8.28
C ILE A 251 14.94 17.19 -7.22
N LEU A 252 14.31 17.39 -6.06
CA LEU A 252 14.32 16.39 -4.98
C LEU A 252 13.47 15.18 -5.36
N LEU A 253 12.35 15.41 -6.03
CA LEU A 253 11.49 14.35 -6.52
C LEU A 253 12.14 13.58 -7.68
N GLN A 254 12.86 14.27 -8.58
CA GLN A 254 13.72 13.62 -9.57
C GLN A 254 14.79 12.75 -8.94
N ALA A 255 15.46 13.23 -7.89
CA ALA A 255 16.45 12.44 -7.15
C ALA A 255 15.81 11.15 -6.61
N ARG A 256 14.65 11.27 -5.97
CA ARG A 256 13.89 10.10 -5.49
C ARG A 256 13.59 9.08 -6.59
N TYR A 257 13.15 9.53 -7.77
CA TYR A 257 12.89 8.61 -8.88
C TYR A 257 14.18 8.01 -9.47
N ALA A 258 15.28 8.76 -9.52
CA ALA A 258 16.59 8.22 -9.89
C ALA A 258 17.04 7.12 -8.91
N ALA A 259 16.87 7.34 -7.61
CA ALA A 259 17.15 6.31 -6.60
C ALA A 259 16.28 5.05 -6.80
N LYS A 260 14.99 5.23 -7.14
CA LYS A 260 14.08 4.12 -7.47
C LYS A 260 14.52 3.35 -8.72
N LEU A 261 14.92 4.06 -9.77
CA LEU A 261 15.46 3.45 -10.99
C LEU A 261 16.73 2.65 -10.69
N GLY A 262 17.62 3.14 -9.82
CA GLY A 262 18.79 2.39 -9.34
C GLY A 262 18.40 1.07 -8.66
N ASN A 263 17.42 1.11 -7.76
CA ASN A 263 16.95 -0.10 -7.06
C ASN A 263 16.28 -1.10 -8.03
N ILE A 264 15.54 -0.63 -9.03
CA ILE A 264 14.90 -1.50 -10.03
C ILE A 264 15.95 -2.13 -10.94
N THR A 265 16.93 -1.36 -11.43
CA THR A 265 17.97 -1.83 -12.36
C THR A 265 18.88 -2.85 -11.70
N GLU A 266 19.23 -2.66 -10.42
CA GLU A 266 19.96 -3.66 -9.64
C GLU A 266 19.18 -4.98 -9.54
N ARG A 267 17.87 -4.92 -9.23
CA ARG A 267 17.01 -6.12 -9.17
C ARG A 267 16.83 -6.80 -10.54
N LEU A 268 17.07 -6.09 -11.63
CA LEU A 268 17.07 -6.63 -13.00
C LEU A 268 18.42 -7.26 -13.38
N GLY A 269 19.45 -7.10 -12.53
CA GLY A 269 20.81 -7.62 -12.72
C GLY A 269 21.73 -6.68 -13.51
N ASP A 270 21.37 -5.41 -13.67
CA ASP A 270 22.21 -4.40 -14.33
C ASP A 270 22.89 -3.52 -13.27
N ASP A 271 23.97 -4.06 -12.71
CA ASP A 271 24.72 -3.49 -11.59
C ASP A 271 25.33 -2.12 -11.92
N GLY A 272 25.96 -1.98 -13.09
CA GLY A 272 26.62 -0.73 -13.49
C GLY A 272 25.63 0.42 -13.70
N LEU A 273 24.48 0.11 -14.31
CA LEU A 273 23.42 1.09 -14.50
C LEU A 273 22.77 1.50 -13.17
N ALA A 274 22.64 0.56 -12.23
CA ALA A 274 22.15 0.85 -10.89
C ALA A 274 23.01 1.86 -10.16
N ILE A 275 24.34 1.66 -10.17
CA ILE A 275 25.31 2.59 -9.60
C ILE A 275 25.19 3.97 -10.26
N ALA A 276 25.10 4.03 -11.59
CA ALA A 276 24.94 5.29 -12.31
C ALA A 276 23.68 6.07 -11.87
N TRP A 277 22.56 5.39 -11.69
CA TRP A 277 21.32 6.01 -11.19
C TRP A 277 21.42 6.49 -9.74
N TRP A 278 22.07 5.73 -8.86
CA TRP A 278 22.32 6.14 -7.49
C TRP A 278 23.23 7.36 -7.41
N ILE A 279 24.34 7.39 -8.16
CA ILE A 279 25.22 8.57 -8.27
C ILE A 279 24.44 9.77 -8.81
N ARG A 280 23.64 9.58 -9.86
CA ARG A 280 22.78 10.64 -10.41
C ARG A 280 21.85 11.22 -9.35
N SER A 281 21.27 10.37 -8.50
CA SER A 281 20.42 10.81 -7.41
C SER A 281 21.18 11.60 -6.34
N ILE A 282 22.41 11.20 -6.00
CA ILE A 282 23.26 11.93 -5.04
C ILE A 282 23.57 13.34 -5.58
N ASN A 283 23.98 13.44 -6.85
CA ASN A 283 24.28 14.72 -7.49
C ASN A 283 23.06 15.66 -7.53
N LEU A 284 21.86 15.12 -7.76
CA LEU A 284 20.62 15.90 -7.72
C LEU A 284 20.30 16.41 -6.30
N ILE A 285 20.61 15.61 -5.26
CA ILE A 285 20.46 16.03 -3.86
C ILE A 285 21.42 17.17 -3.53
N GLU A 286 22.69 17.06 -3.91
CA GLU A 286 23.68 18.12 -3.72
C GLU A 286 23.27 19.40 -4.42
N GLN A 287 22.85 19.30 -5.68
CA GLN A 287 22.34 20.45 -6.45
C GLN A 287 21.14 21.12 -5.77
N ALA A 288 20.21 20.33 -5.21
CA ALA A 288 19.06 20.85 -4.49
C ALA A 288 19.47 21.57 -3.20
N ASP A 289 20.47 21.05 -2.47
CA ASP A 289 20.98 21.67 -1.25
C ASP A 289 21.70 22.99 -1.56
N GLU A 290 22.56 23.04 -2.58
CA GLU A 290 23.21 24.27 -3.04
C GLU A 290 22.18 25.34 -3.44
N ASN A 291 21.09 24.94 -4.10
CA ASN A 291 20.01 25.86 -4.45
C ASN A 291 19.31 26.42 -3.21
N LEU A 292 19.15 25.61 -2.17
CA LEU A 292 18.55 26.03 -0.91
C LEU A 292 19.49 26.96 -0.13
N GLN A 293 20.78 26.65 -0.04
CA GLN A 293 21.80 27.49 0.57
C GLN A 293 21.89 28.86 -0.12
N ARG A 294 21.88 28.89 -1.46
CA ARG A 294 21.88 30.13 -2.25
C ARG A 294 20.67 31.01 -1.90
N ARG A 295 19.47 30.42 -1.81
CA ARG A 295 18.25 31.15 -1.44
C ARG A 295 18.31 31.73 -0.03
N THR A 296 18.93 31.03 0.91
CA THR A 296 19.08 31.50 2.30
C THR A 296 20.09 32.65 2.42
N LEU A 297 21.17 32.61 1.63
CA LEU A 297 22.21 33.66 1.62
C LEU A 297 21.80 34.90 0.83
N SER A 298 20.98 34.75 -0.22
CA SER A 298 20.39 35.86 -0.95
C SER A 298 19.23 36.46 -0.16
N ILE A 299 19.53 37.20 0.91
CA ILE A 299 18.54 38.06 1.56
C ILE A 299 18.06 39.04 0.48
N PRO A 300 16.77 39.03 0.11
CA PRO A 300 16.27 39.88 -0.95
C PRO A 300 16.41 41.34 -0.51
N VAL A 301 17.30 42.09 -1.17
CA VAL A 301 17.13 43.53 -1.29
C VAL A 301 15.75 43.73 -1.93
N ILE A 302 14.85 44.39 -1.21
CA ILE A 302 13.46 44.57 -1.61
C ILE A 302 13.43 45.43 -2.88
N GLU A 303 13.46 44.80 -4.05
CA GLU A 303 13.06 45.42 -5.31
C GLU A 303 11.59 45.06 -5.59
N PRO A 304 10.72 46.07 -5.87
CA PRO A 304 9.30 45.84 -6.09
C PRO A 304 9.07 45.03 -7.37
N ALA A 305 8.61 43.79 -7.22
CA ALA A 305 8.39 42.86 -8.32
C ALA A 305 7.18 43.25 -9.20
N THR A 306 7.40 43.25 -10.52
CA THR A 306 6.34 43.19 -11.53
C THR A 306 6.10 41.73 -11.96
N PRO A 307 4.84 41.26 -12.08
CA PRO A 307 4.56 39.86 -12.40
C PRO A 307 4.57 39.63 -13.92
N ASN A 308 5.56 38.91 -14.44
CA ASN A 308 5.51 38.33 -15.78
C ASN A 308 5.82 36.83 -15.71
N VAL A 309 4.77 36.01 -15.72
CA VAL A 309 4.88 34.54 -15.71
C VAL A 309 4.61 34.03 -17.11
N GLN A 310 5.67 33.72 -17.87
CA GLN A 310 5.56 32.93 -19.10
C GLN A 310 5.51 31.43 -18.75
N LYS A 311 4.43 30.78 -19.16
CA LYS A 311 4.21 29.33 -18.99
C LYS A 311 4.86 28.59 -20.18
N PRO A 312 5.78 27.63 -19.95
CA PRO A 312 6.37 26.88 -21.05
C PRO A 312 5.39 25.80 -21.55
N ASP A 313 4.79 26.01 -22.72
CA ASP A 313 4.06 24.98 -23.45
C ASP A 313 5.06 24.02 -24.13
N VAL A 314 5.57 23.04 -23.39
CA VAL A 314 6.36 21.93 -23.98
C VAL A 314 5.39 20.93 -24.61
N LEU A 315 4.98 21.21 -25.83
CA LEU A 315 4.12 20.33 -26.61
C LEU A 315 4.96 19.25 -27.32
N ILE A 316 5.08 18.07 -26.72
CA ILE A 316 5.66 16.88 -27.38
C ILE A 316 4.67 16.38 -28.45
N LYS A 317 4.73 16.94 -29.67
CA LYS A 317 3.98 16.43 -30.82
C LYS A 317 4.64 15.15 -31.34
N GLY A 318 3.94 14.01 -31.29
CA GLY A 318 4.34 12.83 -32.09
C GLY A 318 4.15 11.43 -31.50
N LEU A 319 3.64 11.25 -30.27
CA LEU A 319 3.45 9.91 -29.71
C LEU A 319 2.21 9.21 -30.30
N THR A 320 2.40 8.37 -31.33
CA THR A 320 1.35 7.45 -31.83
C THR A 320 1.39 6.12 -31.05
N LYS A 321 0.22 5.47 -30.90
CA LYS A 321 0.00 4.30 -30.02
C LYS A 321 0.94 3.11 -30.27
N LYS A 322 1.35 2.89 -31.53
CA LYS A 322 2.30 1.84 -31.94
C LYS A 322 3.77 2.30 -31.80
N GLY A 323 3.99 3.62 -31.85
CA GLY A 323 5.29 4.22 -31.60
C GLY A 323 5.69 4.14 -30.13
N ILE A 324 4.78 4.28 -29.16
CA ILE A 324 5.16 4.31 -27.73
C ILE A 324 5.85 3.03 -27.29
N THR A 325 5.39 1.84 -27.68
CA THR A 325 6.02 0.58 -27.25
C THR A 325 7.38 0.35 -27.91
N ASP A 326 7.48 0.57 -29.23
CA ASP A 326 8.73 0.35 -29.98
C ASP A 326 9.74 1.46 -29.68
N GLN A 327 9.28 2.71 -29.57
CA GLN A 327 10.06 3.85 -29.15
C GLN A 327 10.43 3.75 -27.68
N MET A 328 9.66 3.14 -26.78
CA MET A 328 10.08 2.95 -25.39
C MET A 328 11.16 1.87 -25.24
N SER A 329 11.16 0.81 -26.05
CA SER A 329 12.30 -0.11 -26.09
C SER A 329 13.57 0.58 -26.60
N ASN A 330 13.44 1.42 -27.64
CA ASN A 330 14.54 2.23 -28.16
C ASN A 330 14.95 3.35 -27.18
N VAL A 331 14.01 3.98 -26.50
CA VAL A 331 14.24 5.03 -25.50
C VAL A 331 14.85 4.43 -24.26
N TRP A 332 14.49 3.21 -23.84
CA TRP A 332 15.26 2.48 -22.83
C TRP A 332 16.68 2.25 -23.32
N SER A 333 16.90 1.84 -24.57
CA SER A 333 18.27 1.70 -25.10
C SER A 333 19.02 3.03 -25.27
N ILE A 334 18.33 4.18 -25.34
CA ILE A 334 18.92 5.52 -25.50
C ILE A 334 19.15 6.18 -24.13
N ILE A 335 18.21 6.05 -23.20
CA ILE A 335 18.27 6.55 -21.81
C ILE A 335 19.22 5.68 -20.98
N MET A 336 19.24 4.36 -21.22
CA MET A 336 20.14 3.42 -20.56
C MET A 336 21.44 3.18 -21.32
N LYS A 337 21.69 3.91 -22.42
CA LYS A 337 23.08 4.11 -22.84
C LYS A 337 23.63 5.19 -21.92
N PRO A 338 24.36 4.83 -20.83
CA PRO A 338 25.17 5.84 -20.15
C PRO A 338 25.93 6.56 -21.25
N THR A 339 25.92 7.89 -21.24
CA THR A 339 26.65 8.70 -22.23
C THR A 339 28.05 8.14 -22.35
N GLN A 340 28.23 7.35 -23.42
CA GLN A 340 29.30 6.40 -23.59
C GLN A 340 30.52 7.16 -24.08
N LYS A 341 31.02 8.03 -23.21
CA LYS A 341 32.42 8.41 -23.26
C LYS A 341 33.09 7.33 -22.43
N ASP A 342 33.89 6.49 -23.10
CA ASP A 342 34.51 5.24 -22.60
C ASP A 342 35.48 5.45 -21.42
N ASP A 343 35.01 6.09 -20.36
CA ASP A 343 35.64 6.03 -19.05
C ASP A 343 35.20 4.67 -18.47
N SER A 344 36.17 3.85 -18.09
CA SER A 344 35.90 2.47 -17.68
C SER A 344 34.94 2.48 -16.47
N ILE A 345 33.91 1.65 -16.48
CA ILE A 345 32.93 1.57 -15.36
C ILE A 345 33.64 1.31 -14.02
N SER A 346 34.78 0.60 -14.05
CA SER A 346 35.67 0.43 -12.92
C SER A 346 36.16 1.74 -12.30
N ASP A 347 36.46 2.76 -13.10
CA ASP A 347 36.92 4.06 -12.61
C ASP A 347 35.81 4.84 -11.90
N VAL A 348 34.56 4.69 -12.36
CA VAL A 348 33.39 5.34 -11.76
C VAL A 348 33.10 4.75 -10.37
N GLU A 349 33.26 3.44 -10.22
CA GLU A 349 33.01 2.74 -8.95
C GLU A 349 34.06 3.07 -7.88
N GLU A 350 35.31 3.28 -8.26
CA GLU A 350 36.39 3.60 -7.31
C GLU A 350 36.34 5.04 -6.79
N ASN A 351 35.57 5.93 -7.44
CA ASN A 351 35.55 7.35 -7.12
C ASN A 351 34.13 7.88 -6.85
N ILE A 352 33.29 7.11 -6.16
CA ILE A 352 32.02 7.63 -5.63
C ILE A 352 32.31 8.68 -4.56
N LYS A 353 32.15 9.95 -4.93
CA LYS A 353 32.21 11.07 -4.00
C LYS A 353 30.92 11.11 -3.18
N LEU A 354 31.03 10.73 -1.91
CA LEU A 354 29.93 10.83 -0.97
C LEU A 354 29.86 12.23 -0.37
N PRO A 355 28.65 12.80 -0.17
CA PRO A 355 28.49 14.11 0.47
C PRO A 355 29.20 14.18 1.82
N GLU A 356 29.77 15.34 2.14
CA GLU A 356 30.44 15.54 3.43
C GLU A 356 29.49 15.85 4.58
N LEU A 357 28.36 16.46 4.25
CA LEU A 357 27.32 16.87 5.17
C LEU A 357 25.98 16.34 4.66
N LEU A 358 25.06 16.08 5.59
CA LEU A 358 23.70 15.73 5.22
C LEU A 358 22.97 16.96 4.67
N PRO A 359 22.13 16.79 3.62
CA PRO A 359 21.37 17.89 3.05
C PRO A 359 20.38 18.45 4.08
N GLN A 360 20.02 19.72 3.96
CA GLN A 360 19.12 20.38 4.92
C GLN A 360 17.68 19.88 4.83
N SER A 361 17.23 19.47 3.64
CA SER A 361 15.86 18.97 3.41
C SER A 361 15.65 17.57 4.02
N PRO A 362 14.63 17.37 4.89
CA PRO A 362 14.32 16.06 5.45
C PRO A 362 14.06 14.98 4.39
N MET A 363 13.39 15.33 3.29
CA MET A 363 13.18 14.42 2.16
C MET A 363 14.51 14.00 1.53
N ALA A 364 15.41 14.95 1.29
CA ALA A 364 16.73 14.69 0.72
C ALA A 364 17.56 13.77 1.63
N GLN A 365 17.48 13.97 2.95
CA GLN A 365 18.14 13.09 3.93
C GLN A 365 17.61 11.65 3.83
N ARG A 366 16.28 11.45 3.77
CA ARG A 366 15.69 10.11 3.64
C ARG A 366 16.08 9.42 2.34
N VAL A 367 16.11 10.16 1.23
CA VAL A 367 16.53 9.62 -0.08
C VAL A 367 18.02 9.25 -0.06
N LEU A 368 18.89 10.14 0.43
CA LEU A 368 20.33 9.90 0.53
C LEU A 368 20.62 8.65 1.37
N VAL A 369 20.05 8.54 2.57
CA VAL A 369 20.27 7.38 3.45
C VAL A 369 19.75 6.08 2.81
N SER A 370 18.64 6.15 2.07
CA SER A 370 18.14 4.98 1.33
C SER A 370 19.08 4.54 0.20
N ILE A 371 19.73 5.50 -0.47
CA ILE A 371 20.74 5.21 -1.50
C ILE A 371 21.99 4.58 -0.87
N LEU A 372 22.49 5.14 0.23
CA LEU A 372 23.67 4.61 0.94
C LEU A 372 23.44 3.18 1.42
N LEU A 373 22.25 2.88 1.91
CA LEU A 373 21.85 1.51 2.27
C LEU A 373 21.82 0.58 1.05
N SER A 374 21.30 1.05 -0.09
CA SER A 374 21.21 0.26 -1.32
C SER A 374 22.61 -0.03 -1.90
N LEU A 375 23.49 0.98 -1.93
CA LEU A 375 24.90 0.84 -2.30
C LEU A 375 25.64 -0.13 -1.37
N SER A 376 25.47 0.02 -0.05
CA SER A 376 26.06 -0.88 0.96
C SER A 376 25.66 -2.34 0.74
N ALA A 377 24.37 -2.60 0.52
CA ALA A 377 23.85 -3.94 0.25
C ALA A 377 24.34 -4.49 -1.11
N HIS A 378 24.48 -3.62 -2.10
CA HIS A 378 25.02 -3.95 -3.42
C HIS A 378 26.48 -4.42 -3.35
N TYR A 379 27.38 -3.63 -2.77
CA TYR A 379 28.80 -4.01 -2.64
C TYR A 379 29.00 -5.24 -1.75
N SER A 380 28.18 -5.38 -0.69
CA SER A 380 28.21 -6.57 0.17
C SER A 380 27.90 -7.85 -0.62
N ARG A 381 26.87 -7.84 -1.48
CA ARG A 381 26.51 -9.00 -2.34
C ARG A 381 27.58 -9.31 -3.38
N GLN A 382 28.24 -8.31 -3.94
CA GLN A 382 29.35 -8.49 -4.87
C GLN A 382 30.66 -8.94 -4.19
N ARG A 383 30.65 -9.18 -2.87
CA ARG A 383 31.84 -9.52 -2.07
C ARG A 383 32.92 -8.43 -2.07
N ARG A 384 32.54 -7.19 -2.38
CA ARG A 384 33.41 -6.00 -2.32
C ARG A 384 33.31 -5.38 -0.93
N LEU A 385 33.76 -6.16 0.05
CA LEU A 385 33.55 -5.88 1.48
C LEU A 385 34.23 -4.59 1.94
N SER A 386 35.38 -4.23 1.36
CA SER A 386 36.07 -2.97 1.67
C SER A 386 35.28 -1.74 1.23
N GLN A 387 34.68 -1.77 0.04
CA GLN A 387 33.83 -0.70 -0.47
C GLN A 387 32.53 -0.62 0.34
N ALA A 388 31.92 -1.76 0.65
CA ALA A 388 30.73 -1.81 1.51
C ALA A 388 31.00 -1.18 2.87
N LYS A 389 32.13 -1.54 3.50
CA LYS A 389 32.59 -0.97 4.77
C LYS A 389 32.76 0.54 4.69
N TYR A 390 33.49 1.04 3.67
CA TYR A 390 33.69 2.48 3.48
C TYR A 390 32.37 3.25 3.42
N ILE A 391 31.40 2.76 2.64
CA ILE A 391 30.09 3.40 2.50
C ILE A 391 29.31 3.36 3.81
N GLN A 392 29.36 2.23 4.54
CA GLN A 392 28.70 2.08 5.83
C GLN A 392 29.28 3.02 6.89
N GLU A 393 30.61 3.07 7.04
CA GLU A 393 31.29 3.98 7.97
C GLU A 393 30.96 5.43 7.64
N ARG A 394 30.97 5.79 6.34
CA ARG A 394 30.60 7.13 5.91
C ARG A 394 29.14 7.44 6.23
N ALA A 395 28.22 6.54 5.93
CA ALA A 395 26.80 6.72 6.22
C ALA A 395 26.51 6.85 7.73
N ILE A 396 27.14 6.02 8.57
CA ILE A 396 27.05 6.10 10.03
C ILE A 396 27.55 7.48 10.50
N SER A 397 28.74 7.90 10.05
CA SER A 397 29.31 9.21 10.43
C SER A 397 28.40 10.39 10.07
N LEU A 398 27.77 10.34 8.89
CA LEU A 398 26.85 11.37 8.42
C LEU A 398 25.61 11.46 9.31
N ILE A 399 25.02 10.33 9.69
CA ILE A 399 23.81 10.30 10.52
C ILE A 399 24.12 10.67 11.98
N ASP A 400 25.26 10.24 12.52
CA ASP A 400 25.67 10.56 13.90
C ASP A 400 25.86 12.06 14.11
N LEU A 401 26.39 12.77 13.11
CA LEU A 401 26.56 14.23 13.14
C LEU A 401 25.24 15.00 13.35
N MET A 402 24.08 14.40 13.02
CA MET A 402 22.77 15.03 13.27
C MET A 402 22.28 14.93 14.71
N GLY A 403 22.93 14.12 15.56
CA GLY A 403 22.46 13.92 16.94
C GLY A 403 21.08 13.25 17.02
N VAL A 404 20.76 12.37 16.06
CA VAL A 404 19.43 11.72 15.91
C VAL A 404 19.00 10.96 17.18
N GLY A 405 19.94 10.55 18.03
CA GLY A 405 19.68 9.92 19.31
C GLY A 405 18.91 10.79 20.32
N THR A 406 18.89 12.11 20.14
CA THR A 406 18.19 13.06 21.03
C THR A 406 16.81 13.41 20.49
N ILE A 407 15.78 12.77 21.06
CA ILE A 407 14.38 13.09 20.78
C ILE A 407 13.87 13.92 21.96
N THR A 408 13.54 15.18 21.71
CA THR A 408 13.03 16.10 22.75
C THR A 408 11.50 16.15 22.68
N GLY A 409 10.85 16.52 23.79
CA GLY A 409 9.38 16.64 23.84
C GLY A 409 8.81 17.84 23.06
N THR A 410 9.66 18.74 22.58
CA THR A 410 9.26 19.99 21.89
C THR A 410 9.06 19.81 20.39
N GLN A 411 9.37 18.63 19.85
CA GLN A 411 9.36 18.36 18.42
C GLN A 411 7.96 18.06 17.92
N THR A 412 7.67 18.45 16.68
CA THR A 412 6.40 18.09 16.06
C THR A 412 6.34 16.59 15.77
N ALA A 413 5.13 16.06 15.53
CA ALA A 413 4.95 14.65 15.25
C ALA A 413 5.72 14.23 13.99
N ALA A 414 5.66 15.06 12.94
CA ALA A 414 6.34 14.81 11.68
C ALA A 414 7.87 14.88 11.81
N GLU A 415 8.40 15.83 12.58
CA GLU A 415 9.83 15.92 12.92
C GLU A 415 10.28 14.66 13.65
N LYS A 416 9.55 14.29 14.71
CA LYS A 416 9.88 13.14 15.54
C LYS A 416 9.87 11.85 14.72
N LEU A 417 8.89 11.67 13.82
CA LEU A 417 8.85 10.52 12.92
C LEU A 417 10.05 10.51 11.97
N HIS A 418 10.47 11.66 11.45
CA HIS A 418 11.65 11.76 10.58
C HIS A 418 12.94 11.37 11.30
N ARG A 419 13.13 11.84 12.53
CA ARG A 419 14.28 11.42 13.36
C ARG A 419 14.24 9.93 13.66
N LEU A 420 13.07 9.38 13.99
CA LEU A 420 12.91 7.94 14.21
C LEU A 420 13.22 7.12 12.96
N PHE A 421 12.84 7.62 11.78
CA PHE A 421 13.20 7.00 10.51
C PHE A 421 14.72 6.95 10.33
N LEU A 422 15.42 8.08 10.54
CA LEU A 422 16.89 8.12 10.43
C LEU A 422 17.56 7.21 11.47
N LEU A 423 17.04 7.18 12.71
CA LEU A 423 17.55 6.32 13.79
C LEU A 423 17.42 4.83 13.44
N HIS A 424 16.30 4.45 12.82
CA HIS A 424 16.11 3.10 12.31
C HIS A 424 17.04 2.78 11.13
N ARG A 425 17.27 3.72 10.21
CA ARG A 425 18.23 3.49 9.12
C ARG A 425 19.67 3.35 9.63
N LEU A 426 20.03 4.10 10.67
CA LEU A 426 21.28 3.93 11.39
C LEU A 426 21.40 2.52 11.98
N SER A 427 20.34 2.01 12.61
CA SER A 427 20.37 0.65 13.17
C SER A 427 20.56 -0.43 12.11
N VAL A 428 19.93 -0.29 10.93
CA VAL A 428 20.15 -1.20 9.78
C VAL A 428 21.59 -1.11 9.28
N LEU A 429 22.18 0.09 9.21
CA LEU A 429 23.59 0.27 8.84
C LEU A 429 24.53 -0.44 9.80
N HIS A 430 24.26 -0.40 11.12
CA HIS A 430 25.04 -1.15 12.10
C HIS A 430 24.93 -2.66 11.91
N VAL A 431 23.76 -3.21 11.52
CA VAL A 431 23.63 -4.62 11.17
C VAL A 431 24.53 -4.97 9.98
N HIS A 432 24.45 -4.20 8.90
CA HIS A 432 25.28 -4.42 7.70
C HIS A 432 26.77 -4.30 8.02
N HIS A 433 27.16 -3.29 8.80
CA HIS A 433 28.55 -3.05 9.19
C HIS A 433 29.10 -4.17 10.08
N GLY A 434 28.33 -4.64 11.05
CA GLY A 434 28.70 -5.78 11.89
C GLY A 434 28.91 -7.05 11.08
N GLN A 435 28.03 -7.34 10.11
CA GLN A 435 28.18 -8.48 9.19
C GLN A 435 29.42 -8.36 8.30
N VAL A 436 29.66 -7.18 7.70
CA VAL A 436 30.83 -6.95 6.85
C VAL A 436 32.13 -7.04 7.66
N ASN A 437 32.16 -6.46 8.86
CA ASN A 437 33.31 -6.59 9.74
C ASN A 437 33.53 -8.05 10.14
N PHE A 438 32.49 -8.79 10.52
CA PHE A 438 32.62 -10.22 10.83
C PHE A 438 33.23 -11.02 9.66
N ALA A 439 32.76 -10.78 8.43
CA ALA A 439 33.31 -11.41 7.24
C ALA A 439 34.79 -11.04 6.98
N LEU A 440 35.18 -9.78 7.23
CA LEU A 440 36.57 -9.32 7.09
C LEU A 440 37.50 -9.83 8.21
N HIS A 441 36.99 -10.06 9.42
CA HIS A 441 37.78 -10.59 10.54
C HIS A 441 38.28 -12.01 10.26
N GLY A 442 37.46 -12.83 9.58
CA GLY A 442 37.86 -14.18 9.16
C GLY A 442 39.07 -14.21 8.22
N THR A 443 39.37 -13.11 7.52
CA THR A 443 40.48 -13.08 6.56
C THR A 443 41.78 -12.52 7.13
N ASN A 444 41.74 -11.56 8.06
CA ASN A 444 42.93 -10.73 8.38
C ASN A 444 43.25 -10.53 9.88
N GLY A 445 42.48 -11.10 10.81
CA GLY A 445 42.85 -11.18 12.24
C GLY A 445 43.19 -9.87 12.98
N LYS A 446 42.99 -8.69 12.39
CA LYS A 446 43.37 -7.40 12.98
C LYS A 446 42.23 -6.38 12.98
N ALA A 447 41.80 -6.08 14.22
CA ALA A 447 41.32 -4.80 14.74
C ALA A 447 40.34 -3.98 13.88
N GLY A 448 39.09 -4.43 13.78
CA GLY A 448 37.94 -3.53 13.63
C GLY A 448 37.20 -3.33 14.96
N LYS A 449 36.11 -2.55 14.93
CA LYS A 449 35.10 -2.62 16.00
C LYS A 449 34.60 -4.06 16.12
N ASP A 450 34.38 -4.50 17.35
CA ASP A 450 33.83 -5.82 17.62
C ASP A 450 32.43 -5.95 16.99
N PRO A 451 32.23 -6.90 16.03
CA PRO A 451 30.95 -7.10 15.37
C PRO A 451 29.77 -7.31 16.34
N LEU A 452 30.02 -7.92 17.51
CA LEU A 452 28.98 -8.14 18.52
C LEU A 452 28.49 -6.82 19.11
N THR A 453 29.40 -5.90 19.41
CA THR A 453 29.07 -4.56 19.93
C THR A 453 28.15 -3.80 18.95
N GLU A 454 28.42 -3.89 17.64
CA GLU A 454 27.61 -3.23 16.61
C GLU A 454 26.21 -3.84 16.48
N LEU A 455 26.08 -5.16 16.61
CA LEU A 455 24.78 -5.83 16.59
C LEU A 455 23.94 -5.50 17.84
N TYR A 456 24.56 -5.39 19.02
CA TYR A 456 23.86 -4.92 20.22
C TYR A 456 23.40 -3.48 20.10
N GLU A 457 24.23 -2.60 19.54
CA GLU A 457 23.88 -1.21 19.24
C GLU A 457 22.69 -1.13 18.27
N ALA A 458 22.74 -1.88 17.17
CA ALA A 458 21.65 -1.98 16.20
C ALA A 458 20.32 -2.42 16.85
N SER A 459 20.37 -3.44 17.71
CA SER A 459 19.19 -3.91 18.43
C SER A 459 18.63 -2.86 19.38
N SER A 460 19.51 -2.20 20.14
CA SER A 460 19.15 -1.14 21.09
C SER A 460 18.48 0.05 20.41
N LEU A 461 19.07 0.54 19.31
CA LEU A 461 18.50 1.63 18.51
C LEU A 461 17.13 1.26 17.94
N SER A 462 16.98 0.07 17.38
CA SER A 462 15.71 -0.40 16.82
C SER A 462 14.62 -0.56 17.88
N LYS A 463 14.98 -1.09 19.07
CA LYS A 463 14.06 -1.17 20.22
C LYS A 463 13.63 0.21 20.68
N LYS A 464 14.55 1.18 20.74
CA LYS A 464 14.24 2.58 21.08
C LYS A 464 13.26 3.20 20.09
N VAL A 465 13.41 2.93 18.79
CA VAL A 465 12.44 3.37 17.78
C VAL A 465 11.06 2.77 18.05
N ALA A 466 10.99 1.45 18.23
CA ALA A 466 9.73 0.75 18.51
C ALA A 466 9.05 1.27 19.78
N SER A 467 9.78 1.42 20.89
CA SER A 467 9.24 1.91 22.17
C SER A 467 8.77 3.35 22.10
N THR A 468 9.41 4.18 21.27
CA THR A 468 9.02 5.59 21.08
C THR A 468 7.73 5.69 20.25
N LEU A 469 7.54 4.79 19.29
CA LEU A 469 6.32 4.72 18.46
C LEU A 469 5.12 4.12 19.20
N THR A 470 5.32 3.33 20.27
CA THR A 470 4.24 2.71 21.06
C THR A 470 3.93 3.41 22.39
N GLU A 471 4.61 4.53 22.71
CA GLU A 471 4.53 5.23 24.01
C GLU A 471 4.86 4.34 25.24
N GLU A 472 5.49 3.19 25.02
CA GLU A 472 5.68 2.17 26.05
C GLU A 472 6.67 2.62 27.15
N SER A 473 7.61 3.53 26.82
CA SER A 473 8.60 4.02 27.78
C SER A 473 8.00 4.78 28.97
N LEU A 474 6.73 5.21 28.90
CA LEU A 474 6.05 5.92 29.98
C LEU A 474 5.29 4.99 30.94
N LYS A 475 5.06 3.72 30.58
CA LYS A 475 4.21 2.79 31.34
C LYS A 475 4.95 1.75 32.16
N MET A 476 6.29 1.75 32.14
CA MET A 476 7.14 0.76 32.83
C MET A 476 7.01 0.77 34.37
N GLY A 477 6.20 1.67 34.95
CA GLY A 477 5.91 1.74 36.39
C GLY A 477 4.71 0.92 36.88
N THR A 478 3.99 0.18 36.02
CA THR A 478 2.77 -0.55 36.46
C THR A 478 2.82 -2.01 36.03
N MET A 479 3.50 -2.84 36.84
CA MET A 479 3.56 -4.31 36.70
C MET A 479 2.19 -4.95 36.96
N GLY A 480 1.28 -4.87 36.00
CA GLY A 480 0.05 -5.65 35.97
C GLY A 480 0.19 -6.86 35.06
N ASN A 481 0.52 -8.02 35.62
CA ASN A 481 0.52 -9.31 34.91
C ASN A 481 -0.89 -9.60 34.33
N ASN A 482 -0.93 -10.07 33.07
CA ASN A 482 -2.05 -10.79 32.41
C ASN A 482 -2.78 -10.08 31.23
N SER A 483 -2.07 -9.70 30.17
CA SER A 483 -2.71 -9.66 28.83
C SER A 483 -1.77 -10.22 27.75
N SER A 484 -1.92 -11.50 27.45
CA SER A 484 -1.17 -12.24 26.42
C SER A 484 -1.96 -12.39 25.10
N GLY A 485 -3.04 -11.63 24.92
CA GLY A 485 -3.83 -11.63 23.70
C GLY A 485 -3.62 -10.33 22.93
N ASP A 486 -3.04 -10.45 21.74
CA ASP A 486 -3.05 -9.41 20.70
C ASP A 486 -2.48 -8.06 21.15
N ALA A 487 -1.23 -8.05 21.63
CA ALA A 487 -0.37 -6.85 21.66
C ALA A 487 0.01 -6.39 20.23
N GLU A 488 -0.91 -6.55 19.28
CA GLU A 488 -0.89 -5.91 17.99
C GLU A 488 -1.05 -4.41 18.24
N GLU A 489 0.05 -3.70 17.97
CA GLU A 489 -0.01 -2.46 17.18
C GLU A 489 -0.75 -1.26 17.73
N ASN A 490 -0.78 -1.03 19.04
CA ASN A 490 -1.16 0.30 19.53
C ASN A 490 -0.02 1.29 19.24
N LEU A 491 -0.09 1.90 18.06
CA LEU A 491 0.69 3.06 17.67
C LEU A 491 0.33 4.23 18.59
N ALA A 492 1.28 5.11 18.89
CA ALA A 492 1.03 6.33 19.63
C ALA A 492 -0.14 7.10 19.02
N SER A 493 -1.06 7.58 19.86
CA SER A 493 -2.29 8.24 19.41
C SER A 493 -2.02 9.44 18.49
N VAL A 494 -0.89 10.12 18.67
CA VAL A 494 -0.42 11.21 17.80
C VAL A 494 -0.25 10.77 16.35
N TYR A 495 0.32 9.58 16.11
CA TYR A 495 0.51 9.06 14.77
C TYR A 495 -0.74 8.35 14.24
N GLU A 496 -1.48 7.65 15.10
CA GLU A 496 -2.70 6.95 14.69
C GLU A 496 -3.76 7.90 14.13
N ASN A 497 -3.89 9.08 14.75
CA ASN A 497 -4.84 10.11 14.33
C ASN A 497 -4.39 10.89 13.08
N SER A 498 -3.10 10.90 12.73
CA SER A 498 -2.61 11.57 11.53
C SER A 498 -2.64 10.63 10.32
N LYS A 499 -3.53 10.89 9.36
CA LYS A 499 -3.62 10.09 8.13
C LYS A 499 -2.32 10.10 7.30
N TRP A 500 -1.53 11.17 7.39
CA TRP A 500 -0.25 11.30 6.67
C TRP A 500 0.83 10.41 7.31
N LEU A 501 0.90 10.44 8.64
CA LEU A 501 1.99 9.81 9.37
C LEU A 501 1.69 8.36 9.76
N ALA A 502 0.41 7.99 9.92
CA ALA A 502 0.01 6.68 10.43
C ALA A 502 0.59 5.52 9.60
N LYS A 503 0.57 5.63 8.27
CA LYS A 503 1.10 4.58 7.39
C LYS A 503 2.59 4.39 7.59
N ASP A 504 3.36 5.48 7.49
CA ASP A 504 4.81 5.42 7.59
C ASP A 504 5.28 5.05 8.99
N ALA A 505 4.57 5.49 10.04
CA ALA A 505 4.84 5.11 11.42
C ALA A 505 4.57 3.62 11.69
N ARG A 506 3.49 3.03 11.14
CA ARG A 506 3.24 1.58 11.24
C ARG A 506 4.31 0.77 10.50
N ALA A 507 4.67 1.19 9.28
CA ALA A 507 5.74 0.56 8.52
C ALA A 507 7.07 0.60 9.28
N LEU A 508 7.42 1.76 9.83
CA LEU A 508 8.62 1.96 10.62
C LEU A 508 8.62 1.11 11.91
N LEU A 509 7.50 1.02 12.61
CA LEU A 509 7.36 0.17 13.82
C LEU A 509 7.61 -1.30 13.49
N ARG A 510 7.00 -1.79 12.41
CA ARG A 510 7.20 -3.16 11.95
C ARG A 510 8.67 -3.42 11.59
N ASP A 511 9.26 -2.55 10.78
CA ASP A 511 10.62 -2.71 10.29
C ASP A 511 11.65 -2.61 11.44
N ALA A 512 11.42 -1.73 12.42
CA ALA A 512 12.23 -1.63 13.63
C ALA A 512 12.17 -2.91 14.48
N ARG A 513 10.99 -3.51 14.66
CA ARG A 513 10.86 -4.78 15.38
C ARG A 513 11.59 -5.93 14.68
N ILE A 514 11.47 -6.01 13.36
CA ILE A 514 12.17 -7.01 12.53
C ILE A 514 13.69 -6.83 12.70
N THR A 515 14.19 -5.61 12.55
CA THR A 515 15.63 -5.32 12.66
C THR A 515 16.16 -5.60 14.06
N ALA A 516 15.39 -5.28 15.11
CA ALA A 516 15.76 -5.59 16.48
C ALA A 516 15.91 -7.10 16.71
N ALA A 517 14.98 -7.90 16.18
CA ALA A 517 14.98 -9.35 16.28
C ALA A 517 16.13 -9.97 15.47
N GLU A 518 16.36 -9.49 14.25
CA GLU A 518 17.45 -9.93 13.37
C GLU A 518 18.82 -9.68 14.02
N ALA A 519 19.05 -8.48 14.54
CA ALA A 519 20.30 -8.13 15.20
C ALA A 519 20.61 -9.04 16.41
N LEU A 520 19.59 -9.40 17.21
CA LEU A 520 19.74 -10.33 18.33
C LEU A 520 19.98 -11.78 17.87
N ALA A 521 19.32 -12.19 16.79
CA ALA A 521 19.54 -13.51 16.22
C ALA A 521 20.99 -13.65 15.74
N LEU A 522 21.52 -12.65 15.04
CA LEU A 522 22.90 -12.60 14.56
C LEU A 522 23.92 -12.55 15.71
N SER A 523 23.65 -11.76 16.77
CA SER A 523 24.56 -11.70 17.93
C SER A 523 24.68 -13.06 18.62
N ASN A 524 23.57 -13.80 18.73
CA ASN A 524 23.55 -15.13 19.34
C ASN A 524 24.28 -16.17 18.48
N MET A 525 24.18 -16.09 17.15
CA MET A 525 24.91 -16.98 16.24
C MET A 525 26.42 -16.78 16.35
N ASN A 526 26.89 -15.54 16.49
CA ASN A 526 28.32 -15.23 16.60
C ASN A 526 28.93 -15.74 17.91
N MET A 527 28.19 -15.70 19.02
CA MET A 527 28.67 -16.23 20.32
C MET A 527 28.88 -17.75 20.28
N ASN A 528 27.96 -18.49 19.65
CA ASN A 528 28.03 -19.96 19.60
C ASN A 528 29.08 -20.48 18.60
N GLY A 529 29.40 -19.71 17.56
CA GLY A 529 30.38 -20.11 16.55
C GLY A 529 31.82 -20.20 17.06
N GLY A 530 32.15 -19.49 18.15
CA GLY A 530 33.49 -19.50 18.75
C GLY A 530 33.81 -20.80 19.49
N GLU A 531 32.83 -21.40 20.18
CA GLU A 531 33.07 -22.57 21.05
C GLU A 531 33.31 -23.88 20.28
N GLY A 532 32.84 -23.99 19.03
CA GLY A 532 32.99 -25.21 18.23
C GLY A 532 34.44 -25.48 17.81
N ASN A 533 35.22 -24.44 17.54
CA ASN A 533 36.57 -24.57 16.97
C ASN A 533 37.64 -24.91 18.03
N GLU A 534 37.29 -24.84 19.31
CA GLU A 534 38.18 -25.21 20.42
C GLU A 534 38.07 -26.70 20.79
N ARG A 535 36.94 -27.36 20.47
CA ARG A 535 36.74 -28.79 20.72
C ARG A 535 37.47 -29.69 19.74
N ASP A 536 37.71 -29.24 18.51
CA ASP A 536 38.42 -30.04 17.48
C ASP A 536 39.95 -29.95 17.59
N LYS A 537 40.48 -29.20 18.57
CA LYS A 537 41.92 -29.06 18.82
C LYS A 537 42.45 -29.89 20.00
N ASN A 538 41.58 -30.64 20.67
CA ASN A 538 41.91 -31.62 21.71
C ASN A 538 41.47 -33.01 21.26
#